data_AF-A0A7C3EHH1-F1
#
_entry.id   AF-A0A7C3EHH1-F1
#
_cell.length_a   1.000
_cell.length_b   1.000
_cell.length_c   1.000
_cell.angle_alpha   90.00
_cell.angle_beta   90.00
_cell.angle_gamma   90.00
#
_symmetry.space_group_name_H-M   'P 1'
#
loop_
_entity.id
_entity.type
_entity.pdbx_description
1 polymer ?
#
loop_
_entity_poly.entity_id
_entity_poly.type
_entity_poly.pdbx_seq_one_letter_code
_entity_poly.pdbx_strand_id
1 'polypeptide(L)'
;MSEKELITDFLSSKVFALAGVSNNKDKFGNYIYDELIKKEIKTYPINQNLTEYKGVKCYHTLDSLPEKVDPLICSVKPDAVLNLLENAHKNQIKKVWLQQGSESKEAIDFCKQHNINVISKRCLMMFVSDDSFPHNLHKFFSKVFGKYPK
;
A
#
# COMPACT_ATOMS: atom_id res chain seq x y z
N MET A 1 -3.40 -15.76 -12.70
CA MET A 1 -2.12 -15.72 -11.97
C MET A 1 -2.30 -16.32 -10.60
N SER A 2 -1.35 -17.12 -10.16
CA SER A 2 -1.19 -17.52 -8.77
C SER A 2 -0.89 -16.30 -7.88
N GLU A 3 -1.08 -16.44 -6.57
CA GLU A 3 -0.75 -15.38 -5.60
C GLU A 3 0.73 -14.96 -5.69
N LYS A 4 1.63 -15.94 -5.82
CA LYS A 4 3.07 -15.68 -5.95
C LYS A 4 3.37 -14.83 -7.18
N GLU A 5 2.78 -15.16 -8.33
CA GLU A 5 2.95 -14.38 -9.57
C GLU A 5 2.41 -12.95 -9.42
N LEU A 6 1.28 -12.76 -8.71
CA LEU A 6 0.74 -11.43 -8.43
C LEU A 6 1.70 -10.59 -7.59
N ILE A 7 2.25 -11.16 -6.53
CA ILE A 7 3.20 -10.48 -5.65
C ILE A 7 4.48 -10.13 -6.41
N THR A 8 5.03 -11.06 -7.19
CA THR A 8 6.21 -10.81 -8.02
C THR A 8 5.95 -9.71 -9.05
N ASP A 9 4.83 -9.77 -9.76
CA ASP A 9 4.43 -8.74 -10.73
C ASP A 9 4.26 -7.35 -10.06
N PHE A 10 3.61 -7.29 -8.91
CA PHE A 10 3.42 -6.06 -8.15
C PHE A 10 4.77 -5.43 -7.75
N LEU A 11 5.67 -6.22 -7.17
CA LEU A 11 6.96 -5.76 -6.66
C LEU A 11 7.97 -5.42 -7.77
N SER A 12 7.78 -5.95 -8.98
CA SER A 12 8.61 -5.62 -10.16
C SER A 12 8.39 -4.20 -10.71
N SER A 13 7.35 -3.51 -10.22
CA SER A 13 7.03 -2.15 -10.63
C SER A 13 8.10 -1.16 -10.18
N LYS A 14 8.30 -0.07 -10.92
CA LYS A 14 9.37 0.91 -10.65
C LYS A 14 8.91 2.12 -9.82
N VAL A 15 7.65 2.50 -9.97
CA VAL A 15 7.09 3.72 -9.38
C VAL A 15 5.79 3.36 -8.69
N PHE A 16 5.70 3.65 -7.39
CA PHE A 16 4.56 3.30 -6.54
C PHE A 16 3.80 4.55 -6.10
N ALA A 17 2.50 4.39 -5.85
CA ALA A 17 1.73 5.30 -5.02
C ALA A 17 1.43 4.63 -3.68
N LEU A 18 1.55 5.37 -2.59
CA LEU A 18 1.26 4.88 -1.24
C LEU A 18 0.24 5.77 -0.57
N ALA A 19 -0.98 5.26 -0.43
CA ALA A 19 -2.01 5.86 0.41
C ALA A 19 -1.88 5.35 1.85
N GLY A 20 -1.80 6.27 2.82
CA GLY A 20 -1.74 5.91 4.24
C GLY A 20 -0.57 6.51 5.02
N VAL A 21 0.23 7.38 4.41
CA VAL A 21 1.20 8.22 5.14
C VAL A 21 0.48 9.23 6.03
N SER A 22 1.08 9.60 7.16
CA SER A 22 0.48 10.53 8.13
C SER A 22 1.54 11.18 9.03
N ASN A 23 1.25 12.40 9.51
CA ASN A 23 2.04 13.04 10.57
C ASN A 23 1.96 12.29 11.91
N ASN A 24 0.96 11.41 12.09
CA ASN A 24 0.97 10.47 13.20
C ASN A 24 2.01 9.37 12.92
N LYS A 25 3.10 9.39 13.70
CA LYS A 25 4.27 8.50 13.53
C LYS A 25 3.93 7.02 13.64
N ASP A 26 2.87 6.65 14.37
CA ASP A 26 2.49 5.26 14.63
C ASP A 26 1.72 4.61 13.47
N LYS A 27 1.43 5.37 12.40
CA LYS A 27 0.70 4.84 11.24
C LYS A 27 1.57 3.89 10.43
N PHE A 28 1.04 2.70 10.15
CA PHE A 28 1.76 1.65 9.42
C PHE A 28 2.26 2.09 8.04
N GLY A 29 1.50 2.95 7.34
CA GLY A 29 1.91 3.54 6.07
C GLY A 29 3.22 4.32 6.13
N ASN A 30 3.58 4.90 7.28
CA ASN A 30 4.87 5.58 7.45
C ASN A 30 6.04 4.60 7.40
N TYR A 31 5.92 3.45 8.05
CA TYR A 31 6.95 2.41 8.04
C TYR A 31 7.12 1.81 6.64
N ILE A 32 6.00 1.59 5.92
CA ILE A 32 6.06 1.17 4.51
C ILE A 32 6.83 2.21 3.69
N TYR A 33 6.47 3.49 3.82
CA TYR A 33 7.12 4.56 3.06
C TYR A 33 8.62 4.58 3.32
N ASP A 34 9.03 4.53 4.59
CA ASP A 34 10.44 4.58 4.97
C ASP A 34 11.26 3.43 4.40
N GLU A 35 10.70 2.22 4.41
CA GLU A 35 11.35 1.05 3.85
C GLU A 35 11.49 1.13 2.32
N LEU A 36 10.45 1.61 1.63
CA LEU A 36 10.50 1.79 0.18
C LEU A 36 11.55 2.84 -0.21
N ILE A 37 11.60 3.98 0.48
CA ILE A 37 12.60 5.02 0.22
C ILE A 37 14.02 4.53 0.57
N LYS A 38 14.20 3.80 1.67
CA LYS A 38 15.48 3.19 2.05
C LYS A 38 16.02 2.24 0.98
N LYS A 39 15.13 1.56 0.26
CA LYS A 39 15.45 0.67 -0.86
C LYS A 39 15.49 1.37 -2.22
N GLU A 40 15.46 2.70 -2.21
CA GLU A 40 15.51 3.53 -3.43
C GLU A 40 14.34 3.25 -4.39
N ILE A 41 13.21 2.76 -3.87
CA ILE A 41 11.99 2.54 -4.63
C ILE A 41 11.21 3.84 -4.71
N LYS A 42 11.06 4.36 -5.93
CA LYS A 42 10.34 5.62 -6.17
C LYS A 42 8.88 5.48 -5.74
N THR A 43 8.49 6.25 -4.72
CA THR A 43 7.16 6.15 -4.10
C THR A 43 6.56 7.54 -3.88
N TYR A 44 5.36 7.76 -4.41
CA TYR A 44 4.60 8.99 -4.20
C TYR A 44 3.63 8.83 -3.02
N PRO A 45 3.76 9.66 -1.96
CA PRO A 45 2.83 9.62 -0.84
C PRO A 45 1.49 10.26 -1.23
N ILE A 46 0.39 9.54 -0.98
CA ILE A 46 -0.98 9.98 -1.21
C ILE A 46 -1.71 10.20 0.12
N ASN A 47 -2.21 11.42 0.34
CA ASN A 47 -3.09 11.75 1.45
C ASN A 47 -3.86 13.06 1.15
N GLN A 48 -5.19 13.00 1.23
CA GLN A 48 -6.06 14.16 0.96
C GLN A 48 -5.89 15.32 1.96
N ASN A 49 -5.42 15.03 3.17
CA ASN A 49 -5.32 15.99 4.26
C ASN A 49 -3.88 16.46 4.51
N LEU A 50 -2.93 16.08 3.65
CA LEU A 50 -1.51 16.37 3.82
C LEU A 50 -0.90 16.87 2.51
N THR A 51 -0.22 18.00 2.56
CA THR A 51 0.46 18.61 1.40
C THR A 51 1.94 18.25 1.32
N GLU A 52 2.55 17.90 2.46
CA GLU A 52 3.95 17.52 2.57
C GLU A 52 4.13 16.39 3.58
N TYR A 53 4.95 15.41 3.26
CA TYR A 53 5.34 14.33 4.16
C TYR A 53 6.87 14.21 4.16
N LYS A 54 7.50 14.42 5.32
CA LYS A 54 8.98 14.34 5.47
C LYS A 54 9.76 15.18 4.44
N GLY A 55 9.32 16.42 4.19
CA GLY A 55 10.00 17.32 3.25
C GLY A 55 9.76 17.00 1.77
N VAL A 56 8.93 15.99 1.45
CA VAL A 56 8.51 15.71 0.08
C VAL A 56 7.04 16.05 -0.14
N LYS A 57 6.71 16.45 -1.36
CA LYS A 57 5.33 16.74 -1.74
C LYS A 57 4.44 15.51 -1.55
N CYS A 58 3.34 15.70 -0.82
CA CYS A 58 2.27 14.72 -0.67
C CYS A 58 1.10 15.11 -1.57
N TYR A 59 0.57 14.12 -2.30
CA TYR A 59 -0.43 14.34 -3.33
C TYR A 59 -1.82 13.96 -2.79
N HIS A 60 -2.83 14.76 -3.13
CA HIS A 60 -4.18 14.51 -2.64
C HIS A 60 -4.92 13.40 -3.41
N THR A 61 -4.58 13.23 -4.69
CA THR A 61 -5.19 12.25 -5.59
C THR A 61 -4.14 11.64 -6.52
N LEU A 62 -4.45 10.49 -7.12
CA LEU A 62 -3.56 9.84 -8.09
C LEU A 62 -3.49 10.65 -9.39
N ASP A 63 -4.56 11.40 -9.72
CA ASP A 63 -4.61 12.29 -10.89
C ASP A 63 -3.58 13.43 -10.82
N SER A 64 -3.17 13.82 -9.61
CA SER A 64 -2.23 14.92 -9.40
C SER A 64 -0.76 14.52 -9.47
N LEU A 65 -0.49 13.23 -9.71
CA LEU A 65 0.87 12.69 -9.78
C LEU A 65 1.61 13.20 -11.03
N PRO A 66 2.92 13.46 -10.92
CA PRO A 66 3.70 14.05 -12.00
C PRO A 66 4.05 13.04 -13.11
N GLU A 67 3.82 11.75 -12.89
CA GLU A 67 4.04 10.69 -13.85
C GLU A 67 3.05 9.53 -13.62
N LYS A 68 2.99 8.62 -14.59
CA LYS A 68 2.16 7.42 -14.48
C LYS A 68 2.73 6.46 -13.44
N VAL A 69 1.86 6.04 -12.52
CA VAL A 69 2.13 5.01 -11.52
C VAL A 69 1.39 3.73 -11.90
N ASP A 70 2.00 2.58 -11.65
CA ASP A 70 1.45 1.27 -12.03
C ASP A 70 0.84 0.50 -10.84
N PRO A 71 1.50 0.43 -9.67
CA PRO A 71 0.92 -0.08 -8.43
C PRO A 71 0.48 0.99 -7.41
N LEU A 72 -0.64 0.73 -6.76
CA LEU A 72 -1.11 1.45 -5.57
C LEU A 72 -1.02 0.56 -4.32
N ILE A 73 -0.41 1.07 -3.27
CA ILE A 73 -0.44 0.49 -1.92
C ILE A 73 -1.46 1.26 -1.08
N CYS A 74 -2.41 0.54 -0.49
CA CYS A 74 -3.41 1.08 0.43
C CYS A 74 -3.09 0.59 1.86
N SER A 75 -2.69 1.52 2.73
CA SER A 75 -2.48 1.33 4.16
C SER A 75 -3.36 2.31 4.95
N VAL A 76 -4.66 2.26 4.64
CA VAL A 76 -5.71 3.09 5.22
C VAL A 76 -6.82 2.20 5.79
N LYS A 77 -7.77 2.78 6.52
CA LYS A 77 -8.92 2.03 7.00
C LYS A 77 -9.81 1.58 5.82
N PRO A 78 -10.55 0.47 5.95
CA PRO A 78 -11.40 -0.06 4.88
C PRO A 78 -12.44 0.94 4.31
N ASP A 79 -12.95 1.84 5.15
CA ASP A 79 -13.90 2.89 4.76
C ASP A 79 -13.34 3.87 3.70
N ALA A 80 -12.02 4.08 3.69
CA ALA A 80 -11.35 4.95 2.73
C ALA A 80 -10.87 4.22 1.45
N VAL A 81 -10.84 2.88 1.46
CA VAL A 81 -10.25 2.10 0.36
C VAL A 81 -11.07 2.21 -0.92
N LEU A 82 -12.41 2.19 -0.85
CA LEU A 82 -13.23 2.16 -2.06
C LEU A 82 -13.04 3.43 -2.91
N ASN A 83 -12.99 4.60 -2.26
CA ASN A 83 -12.71 5.87 -2.95
C ASN A 83 -11.32 5.88 -3.61
N LEU A 84 -10.32 5.27 -2.96
CA LEU A 84 -8.98 5.12 -3.54
C LEU A 84 -8.99 4.19 -4.75
N LEU A 85 -9.75 3.08 -4.70
CA LEU A 85 -9.88 2.15 -5.81
C LEU A 85 -10.60 2.78 -7.02
N GLU A 86 -11.62 3.59 -6.79
CA GLU A 86 -12.27 4.35 -7.86
C GLU A 86 -11.31 5.33 -8.53
N ASN A 87 -10.53 6.07 -7.73
CA ASN A 87 -9.51 6.98 -8.26
C ASN A 87 -8.41 6.20 -9.01
N ALA A 88 -7.99 5.04 -8.49
CA ALA A 88 -7.03 4.15 -9.14
C ALA A 88 -7.55 3.64 -10.49
N HIS A 89 -8.83 3.23 -10.54
CA HIS A 89 -9.48 2.79 -11.76
C HIS A 89 -9.50 3.89 -12.83
N LYS A 90 -9.86 5.12 -12.46
CA LYS A 90 -9.83 6.30 -13.35
C LYS A 90 -8.43 6.56 -13.92
N ASN A 91 -7.39 6.34 -13.11
CA ASN A 91 -5.98 6.48 -13.49
C ASN A 91 -5.40 5.24 -14.18
N GLN A 92 -6.24 4.25 -14.51
CA GLN A 92 -5.84 3.01 -15.19
C GLN A 92 -4.78 2.20 -14.40
N ILE A 93 -4.75 2.35 -13.08
CA ILE A 93 -3.91 1.52 -12.19
C ILE A 93 -4.51 0.13 -12.16
N LYS A 94 -3.67 -0.87 -12.42
CA LYS A 94 -4.09 -2.28 -12.53
C LYS A 94 -3.54 -3.17 -11.42
N LYS A 95 -2.66 -2.66 -10.56
CA LYS A 95 -2.06 -3.42 -9.47
C LYS A 95 -2.35 -2.72 -8.14
N VAL A 96 -2.99 -3.42 -7.21
CA VAL A 96 -3.34 -2.88 -5.89
C VAL A 96 -2.90 -3.81 -4.78
N TRP A 97 -2.24 -3.26 -3.77
CA TRP A 97 -1.98 -3.93 -2.51
C TRP A 97 -2.84 -3.34 -1.41
N LEU A 98 -3.78 -4.12 -0.89
CA LEU A 98 -4.52 -3.80 0.33
C LEU A 98 -3.72 -4.36 1.50
N GLN A 99 -3.02 -3.48 2.22
CA GLN A 99 -2.26 -3.87 3.40
C GLN A 99 -3.21 -4.53 4.39
N GLN A 100 -2.79 -5.64 5.00
CA GLN A 100 -3.59 -6.40 5.96
C GLN A 100 -4.38 -5.48 6.92
N GLY A 101 -5.69 -5.66 6.95
CA GLY A 101 -6.63 -4.87 7.75
C GLY A 101 -7.25 -3.68 6.99
N SER A 102 -6.81 -3.42 5.76
CA SER A 102 -7.40 -2.40 4.87
C SER A 102 -8.47 -2.98 3.95
N GLU A 103 -8.52 -4.31 3.79
CA GLU A 103 -9.46 -4.96 2.89
C GLU A 103 -10.92 -4.96 3.39
N SER A 104 -11.85 -4.90 2.44
CA SER A 104 -13.26 -5.22 2.64
C SER A 104 -13.73 -6.13 1.50
N LYS A 105 -14.89 -6.78 1.67
CA LYS A 105 -15.48 -7.60 0.61
C LYS A 105 -15.77 -6.73 -0.63
N GLU A 106 -16.31 -5.54 -0.39
CA GLU A 106 -16.66 -4.54 -1.40
C GLU A 106 -15.42 -4.09 -2.19
N ALA A 107 -14.32 -3.81 -1.50
CA ALA A 107 -13.06 -3.42 -2.14
C ALA A 107 -12.48 -4.54 -3.03
N ILE A 108 -12.52 -5.79 -2.55
CA ILE A 108 -12.05 -6.94 -3.32
C ILE A 108 -12.94 -7.18 -4.54
N ASP A 109 -14.26 -7.08 -4.38
CA ASP A 109 -15.22 -7.28 -5.46
C ASP A 109 -15.10 -6.18 -6.51
N PHE A 110 -14.91 -4.92 -6.10
CA PHE A 110 -14.61 -3.81 -7.01
C PHE A 110 -13.37 -4.11 -7.85
N CYS A 111 -12.27 -4.53 -7.22
CA CYS A 111 -11.05 -4.87 -7.97
C CYS A 111 -11.31 -5.96 -9.02
N LYS A 112 -12.05 -7.01 -8.67
CA LYS A 112 -12.40 -8.09 -9.60
C LYS A 112 -13.25 -7.60 -10.77
N GLN A 113 -14.29 -6.81 -10.50
CA GLN A 113 -15.19 -6.27 -11.52
C GLN A 113 -14.45 -5.38 -12.53
N HIS A 114 -13.43 -4.65 -12.07
CA HIS A 114 -12.68 -3.71 -12.90
C HIS A 114 -11.34 -4.27 -13.43
N ASN A 115 -11.12 -5.58 -13.31
CA ASN A 115 -9.90 -6.27 -13.73
C ASN A 115 -8.63 -5.62 -13.14
N ILE A 116 -8.67 -5.36 -11.83
CA ILE A 116 -7.54 -4.88 -11.03
C ILE A 116 -6.96 -6.07 -10.27
N ASN A 117 -5.68 -6.35 -10.49
CA ASN A 117 -4.91 -7.35 -9.76
C ASN A 117 -4.76 -6.88 -8.32
N VAL A 118 -5.46 -7.55 -7.40
CA VAL A 118 -5.48 -7.19 -5.98
C VAL A 118 -4.76 -8.23 -5.13
N ILE A 119 -3.84 -7.75 -4.29
CA ILE A 119 -3.20 -8.52 -3.21
C ILE A 119 -3.82 -8.02 -1.90
N SER A 120 -4.28 -8.92 -1.05
CA SER A 120 -4.94 -8.60 0.23
C SER A 120 -4.57 -9.62 1.29
N LYS A 121 -4.86 -9.33 2.58
CA LYS A 121 -4.53 -10.23 3.70
C LYS A 121 -3.04 -10.59 3.79
N ARG A 122 -2.18 -9.70 3.29
CA ARG A 122 -0.73 -9.85 3.28
C ARG A 122 -0.10 -8.55 3.77
N CYS A 123 1.03 -8.67 4.45
CA CYS A 123 1.83 -7.54 4.88
C CYS A 123 2.94 -7.28 3.85
N LEU A 124 2.95 -6.10 3.23
CA LEU A 124 3.93 -5.76 2.18
C LEU A 124 5.38 -5.91 2.67
N MET A 125 5.64 -5.54 3.93
CA MET A 125 6.97 -5.62 4.54
C MET A 125 7.57 -7.03 4.54
N MET A 126 6.73 -8.08 4.49
CA MET A 126 7.21 -9.47 4.40
C MET A 126 7.89 -9.80 3.06
N PHE A 127 7.72 -8.98 2.04
CA PHE A 127 8.22 -9.24 0.69
C PHE A 127 9.20 -8.17 0.21
N VAL A 128 9.18 -6.99 0.85
CA VAL A 128 10.10 -5.90 0.51
C VAL A 128 11.39 -5.99 1.33
N SER A 129 11.36 -6.52 2.56
CA SER A 129 12.46 -6.42 3.53
C SER A 129 13.45 -7.60 3.55
N ASP A 130 13.51 -8.44 2.51
CA ASP A 130 14.20 -9.74 2.51
C ASP A 130 15.73 -9.75 2.77
N ASP A 131 16.40 -8.59 2.90
CA ASP A 131 17.84 -8.55 3.20
C ASP A 131 18.21 -8.00 4.59
N SER A 132 17.29 -7.43 5.38
CA SER A 132 17.67 -6.83 6.68
C SER A 132 16.51 -6.43 7.61
N PHE A 133 15.77 -7.42 8.14
CA PHE A 133 14.91 -7.16 9.31
C PHE A 133 15.05 -8.22 10.41
N PRO A 134 15.57 -7.89 11.61
CA PRO A 134 15.37 -8.70 12.80
C PRO A 134 13.91 -8.51 13.25
N HIS A 135 13.11 -9.58 13.14
CA HIS A 135 11.65 -9.68 13.34
C HIS A 135 11.08 -9.21 14.70
N ASN A 136 11.28 -7.95 15.08
CA ASN A 136 10.73 -7.35 16.31
C ASN A 136 9.43 -6.55 16.12
N LEU A 137 9.01 -6.24 14.88
CA LEU A 137 7.75 -5.50 14.63
C LEU A 137 6.49 -6.38 14.79
N HIS A 138 6.60 -7.69 14.63
CA HIS A 138 5.49 -8.63 14.88
C HIS A 138 5.19 -8.80 16.37
N LYS A 139 6.18 -8.62 17.26
CA LYS A 139 5.96 -8.68 18.72
C LYS A 139 5.11 -7.51 19.23
N PHE A 140 5.13 -6.37 18.54
CA PHE A 140 4.34 -5.19 18.92
C PHE A 140 2.86 -5.35 18.54
N PHE A 141 2.55 -5.92 17.36
CA PHE A 141 1.17 -6.15 16.92
C PHE A 141 0.52 -7.43 17.47
N SER A 142 1.31 -8.45 17.80
CA SER A 142 0.82 -9.68 18.45
C SER A 142 0.14 -9.42 19.80
N LYS A 143 0.51 -8.33 20.50
CA LYS A 143 -0.10 -7.97 21.79
C LYS A 143 -1.46 -7.28 21.66
N VAL A 144 -1.84 -6.78 20.49
CA VAL A 144 -3.05 -5.95 20.33
C VAL A 144 -4.14 -6.64 19.51
N PHE A 145 -3.80 -7.52 18.56
CA PHE A 145 -4.79 -8.35 17.87
C PHE A 145 -4.27 -9.77 17.66
N GLY A 146 -5.02 -10.72 18.22
CA GLY A 146 -4.60 -12.11 18.39
C GLY A 146 -4.30 -12.90 17.11
N LYS A 147 -3.30 -13.77 17.26
CA LYS A 147 -2.97 -15.01 16.51
C LYS A 147 -2.63 -14.86 15.03
N TYR A 148 -1.36 -15.14 14.72
CA TYR A 148 -0.89 -15.46 13.37
C TYR A 148 -1.40 -16.83 12.92
N PRO A 149 -1.74 -17.01 11.63
CA PRO A 149 -1.89 -18.35 11.06
C PRO A 149 -0.53 -19.04 11.04
N LYS A 150 -0.54 -20.34 11.41
CA LYS A 150 0.61 -21.24 11.27
C LYS A 150 0.87 -21.56 9.80
#